data_AF-A0A836XK96-F1
#
_entry.id   AF-A0A836XK96-F1
#
_cell.length_a   1.000
_cell.length_b   1.000
_cell.length_c   1.000
_cell.angle_alpha   90.00
_cell.angle_beta   90.00
_cell.angle_gamma   90.00
#
_symmetry.space_group_name_H-M   'P 1'
#
loop_
_entity.id
_entity.type
_entity.pdbx_description
1 polymer ?
#
loop_
_entity_poly.entity_id
_entity_poly.type
_entity_poly.pdbx_seq_one_letter_code
_entity_poly.pdbx_strand_id
1 'polypeptide(L)'
;MVLGQITRLITRAPLKSMLTAGLVVFCLDRLLLDPLPSVHISQDLVDQHIAAWTLQAGRAPNVDQLAALIEQLIIGQVLLKKAFRYELQTLPPVQRRLDRLIAMAVSTDSEMSFLMQSALVDQITRQALLSDLVIHNFMMNAMRALLEKSLPPVAISQVEIEEYYHQNSDLFSSPERRSIKHLFKAEHGAKSALEIDELRVKLNNGLISSDEAFKSTDLFYSGALVSGKTHLEIIALFGNQFAQSVSKLEARQWSQPITSVYG
;
A
#
# COMPACT_ATOMS: atom_id res chain seq x y z
N MET A 1 -27.19 -32.30 47.59
CA MET A 1 -27.02 -33.77 47.75
C MET A 1 -26.16 -34.43 46.66
N VAL A 2 -25.83 -33.74 45.55
CA VAL A 2 -25.05 -34.33 44.43
C VAL A 2 -23.53 -34.31 44.68
N LEU A 3 -22.99 -33.25 45.30
CA LEU A 3 -21.54 -33.14 45.56
C LEU A 3 -20.98 -34.25 46.48
N GLY A 4 -21.79 -34.77 47.41
CA GLY A 4 -21.36 -35.83 48.33
C GLY A 4 -21.29 -37.23 47.70
N GLN A 5 -21.95 -37.45 46.55
CA GLN A 5 -21.86 -38.73 45.82
C GLN A 5 -20.66 -38.75 44.86
N ILE A 6 -20.29 -37.59 44.29
CA ILE A 6 -19.14 -37.45 43.40
C ILE A 6 -17.83 -37.76 44.16
N THR A 7 -17.67 -37.27 45.39
CA THR A 7 -16.49 -37.51 46.23
C THR A 7 -16.33 -38.97 46.68
N ARG A 8 -17.45 -39.71 46.82
CA ARG A 8 -17.45 -41.14 47.17
C ARG A 8 -17.10 -42.07 46.01
N LEU A 9 -17.37 -41.65 44.77
CA LEU A 9 -16.99 -42.40 43.56
C LEU A 9 -15.50 -42.25 43.24
N ILE A 10 -14.93 -41.06 43.46
CA ILE A 10 -13.51 -40.76 43.25
C ILE A 10 -12.61 -41.58 44.19
N THR A 11 -13.06 -41.85 45.42
CA THR A 11 -12.28 -42.57 46.45
C THR A 11 -12.32 -44.10 46.32
N ARG A 12 -13.27 -44.68 45.56
CA ARG A 12 -13.39 -46.14 45.38
C ARG A 12 -12.67 -46.70 44.15
N ALA A 13 -12.46 -45.90 43.11
CA ALA A 13 -11.81 -46.34 41.87
C ALA A 13 -11.10 -45.17 41.16
N PRO A 14 -9.98 -44.66 41.73
CA PRO A 14 -9.33 -43.43 41.25
C PRO A 14 -8.89 -43.55 39.77
N LEU A 15 -8.45 -44.73 39.34
CA LEU A 15 -8.04 -45.00 37.97
C LEU A 15 -9.19 -44.80 36.96
N LYS A 16 -10.40 -45.26 37.31
CA LYS A 16 -11.58 -45.15 36.44
C LYS A 16 -12.02 -43.69 36.31
N SER A 17 -12.00 -42.93 37.41
CA SER A 17 -12.33 -41.50 37.38
C SER A 17 -11.35 -40.68 36.54
N MET A 18 -10.04 -40.97 36.61
CA MET A 18 -9.06 -40.29 35.77
C MET A 18 -9.23 -40.65 34.29
N LEU A 19 -9.54 -41.92 33.98
CA LEU A 19 -9.76 -42.37 32.60
C LEU A 19 -11.02 -41.74 32.01
N THR A 20 -12.11 -41.66 32.78
CA THR A 20 -13.34 -40.98 32.34
C THR A 20 -13.13 -39.48 32.17
N ALA A 21 -12.42 -38.82 33.09
CA ALA A 21 -12.11 -37.40 32.96
C ALA A 21 -11.21 -37.13 31.74
N GLY A 22 -10.19 -37.97 31.53
CA GLY A 22 -9.32 -37.89 30.36
C GLY A 22 -10.06 -38.14 29.05
N LEU A 23 -10.99 -39.11 29.02
CA LEU A 23 -11.85 -39.36 27.86
C LEU A 23 -12.77 -38.16 27.57
N VAL A 24 -13.36 -37.56 28.60
CA VAL A 24 -14.19 -36.37 28.45
C VAL A 24 -13.37 -35.20 27.92
N VAL A 25 -12.17 -34.95 28.46
CA VAL A 25 -11.26 -33.91 27.95
C VAL A 25 -10.83 -34.20 26.51
N PHE A 26 -10.48 -35.43 26.18
CA PHE A 26 -10.09 -35.83 24.82
C PHE A 26 -11.24 -35.70 23.80
N CYS A 27 -12.45 -36.10 24.18
CA CYS A 27 -13.63 -35.92 23.35
C CYS A 27 -13.98 -34.44 23.19
N LEU A 28 -13.91 -33.65 24.27
CA LEU A 28 -14.13 -32.19 24.21
C LEU A 28 -13.09 -31.50 23.34
N ASP A 29 -11.82 -31.88 23.46
CA ASP A 29 -10.73 -31.39 22.60
C ASP A 29 -11.03 -31.70 21.13
N ARG A 30 -11.37 -32.96 20.80
CA ARG A 30 -11.72 -33.36 19.43
C ARG A 30 -13.00 -32.74 18.87
N LEU A 31 -13.97 -32.40 19.73
CA LEU A 31 -15.26 -31.82 19.32
C LEU A 31 -15.21 -30.28 19.24
N LEU A 32 -14.36 -29.63 20.02
CA LEU A 32 -14.29 -28.16 20.13
C LEU A 32 -13.07 -27.55 19.41
N LEU A 33 -11.97 -28.29 19.30
CA LEU A 33 -10.74 -27.82 18.67
C LEU A 33 -10.58 -28.51 17.31
N ASP A 34 -10.78 -27.73 16.24
CA ASP A 34 -10.38 -28.14 14.91
C ASP A 34 -8.87 -28.44 14.92
N PRO A 35 -8.41 -29.57 14.35
CA PRO A 35 -6.98 -29.78 14.15
C PRO A 35 -6.41 -28.60 13.37
N LEU A 36 -5.19 -28.18 13.72
CA LEU A 36 -4.51 -27.09 13.02
C LEU A 36 -4.60 -27.32 11.51
N PRO A 37 -5.11 -26.35 10.74
CA PRO A 37 -5.34 -26.56 9.32
C PRO A 37 -4.00 -26.83 8.64
N SER A 38 -3.79 -28.05 8.15
CA SER A 38 -2.66 -28.32 7.25
C SER A 38 -2.92 -27.62 5.91
N VAL A 39 -1.92 -26.88 5.45
CA VAL A 39 -1.91 -26.20 4.16
C VAL A 39 -0.82 -26.86 3.32
N HIS A 40 -1.21 -27.45 2.20
CA HIS A 40 -0.27 -28.03 1.25
C HIS A 40 0.02 -26.98 0.18
N ILE A 41 1.28 -26.60 0.04
CA ILE A 41 1.74 -25.68 -1.00
C ILE A 41 2.36 -26.53 -2.09
N SER A 42 1.78 -26.48 -3.29
CA SER A 42 2.37 -27.16 -4.45
C SER A 42 3.65 -26.43 -4.88
N GLN A 43 4.65 -27.20 -5.31
CA GLN A 43 5.88 -26.62 -5.87
C GLN A 43 5.57 -25.76 -7.10
N ASP A 44 4.63 -26.19 -7.94
CA ASP A 44 4.15 -25.41 -9.10
C ASP A 44 3.64 -24.01 -8.71
N LEU A 45 2.92 -23.87 -7.60
CA LEU A 45 2.45 -22.55 -7.16
C LEU A 45 3.61 -21.65 -6.72
N VAL A 46 4.62 -22.22 -6.07
CA VAL A 46 5.84 -21.50 -5.68
C VAL A 46 6.59 -21.05 -6.93
N ASP A 47 6.75 -21.93 -7.91
CA ASP A 47 7.43 -21.64 -9.18
C ASP A 47 6.73 -20.53 -9.96
N GLN A 48 5.40 -20.54 -10.02
CA GLN A 48 4.60 -19.49 -10.65
C GLN A 48 4.79 -18.12 -9.96
N HIS A 49 4.86 -18.09 -8.63
CA HIS A 49 5.10 -16.85 -7.88
C HIS A 49 6.52 -16.33 -8.07
N ILE A 50 7.52 -17.21 -8.10
CA ILE A 50 8.91 -16.84 -8.40
C ILE A 50 8.99 -16.28 -9.83
N ALA A 51 8.37 -16.95 -10.80
CA ALA A 51 8.34 -16.49 -12.19
C ALA A 51 7.71 -15.09 -12.30
N ALA A 52 6.55 -14.87 -11.66
CA ALA A 52 5.89 -13.57 -11.63
C ALA A 52 6.77 -12.46 -11.02
N TRP A 53 7.45 -12.76 -9.90
CA TRP A 53 8.42 -11.85 -9.29
C TRP A 53 9.57 -11.53 -10.24
N THR A 54 10.17 -12.56 -10.86
CA THR A 54 11.31 -12.36 -11.77
C THR A 54 10.96 -11.51 -12.98
N LEU A 55 9.74 -11.66 -13.50
CA LEU A 55 9.23 -10.86 -14.60
C LEU A 55 9.11 -9.38 -14.22
N GLN A 56 8.67 -9.09 -12.99
CA GLN A 56 8.51 -7.73 -12.49
C GLN A 56 9.83 -7.08 -12.06
N ALA A 57 10.68 -7.81 -11.34
CA ALA A 57 11.93 -7.31 -10.77
C ALA A 57 13.13 -7.42 -11.73
N GLY A 58 13.00 -8.16 -12.84
CA GLY A 58 14.07 -8.42 -13.80
C GLY A 58 15.19 -9.33 -13.29
N ARG A 59 15.02 -9.95 -12.11
CA ARG A 59 16.01 -10.83 -11.48
C ARG A 59 15.35 -11.86 -10.55
N ALA A 60 16.06 -12.95 -10.28
CA ALA A 60 15.64 -13.94 -9.29
C ALA A 60 15.62 -13.35 -7.87
N PRO A 61 14.67 -13.77 -7.01
CA PRO A 61 14.65 -13.35 -5.60
C PRO A 61 15.90 -13.89 -4.89
N ASN A 62 16.48 -13.09 -3.99
CA ASN A 62 17.49 -13.58 -3.08
C ASN A 62 16.86 -14.47 -1.99
N VAL A 63 17.68 -15.05 -1.10
CA VAL A 63 17.21 -15.99 -0.07
C VAL A 63 16.16 -15.36 0.84
N ASP A 64 16.35 -14.12 1.29
CA ASP A 64 15.42 -13.42 2.17
C ASP A 64 14.10 -13.08 1.45
N GLN A 65 14.19 -12.63 0.19
CA GLN A 65 13.04 -12.35 -0.67
C GLN A 65 12.25 -13.63 -0.97
N LEU A 66 12.94 -14.74 -1.21
CA LEU A 66 12.31 -16.04 -1.42
C LEU A 66 11.57 -16.51 -0.17
N ALA A 67 12.17 -16.37 1.01
CA ALA A 67 11.51 -16.69 2.27
C ALA A 67 10.25 -15.85 2.48
N ALA A 68 10.32 -14.54 2.22
CA ALA A 68 9.17 -13.63 2.31
C ALA A 68 8.06 -13.99 1.31
N LEU A 69 8.41 -14.38 0.07
CA LEU A 69 7.44 -14.84 -0.94
C LEU A 69 6.72 -16.12 -0.48
N ILE A 70 7.48 -17.08 0.06
CA ILE A 70 6.91 -18.33 0.60
C ILE A 70 5.99 -18.03 1.78
N GLU A 71 6.38 -17.14 2.68
CA GLU A 71 5.54 -16.71 3.81
C GLU A 71 4.23 -16.08 3.34
N GLN A 72 4.29 -15.18 2.35
CA GLN A 72 3.10 -14.57 1.76
C GLN A 72 2.16 -15.63 1.15
N LEU A 73 2.72 -16.63 0.46
CA LEU A 73 1.96 -17.76 -0.08
C LEU A 73 1.28 -18.59 1.02
N ILE A 74 2.01 -18.91 2.09
CA ILE A 74 1.48 -19.63 3.26
C ILE A 74 0.29 -18.85 3.84
N ILE A 75 0.48 -17.55 4.12
CA ILE A 75 -0.57 -16.69 4.67
C ILE A 75 -1.78 -16.65 3.74
N GLY A 76 -1.56 -16.47 2.44
CA GLY A 76 -2.63 -16.45 1.44
C GLY A 76 -3.46 -17.73 1.44
N GLN A 77 -2.81 -18.89 1.43
CA GLN A 77 -3.49 -20.20 1.45
C GLN A 77 -4.25 -20.44 2.76
N VAL A 78 -3.68 -20.04 3.90
CA VAL A 78 -4.38 -20.10 5.20
C VAL A 78 -5.63 -19.22 5.18
N LEU A 79 -5.52 -17.99 4.68
CA LEU A 79 -6.65 -17.05 4.58
C LEU A 79 -7.71 -17.58 3.64
N LEU A 80 -7.34 -18.11 2.48
CA LEU A 80 -8.26 -18.67 1.51
C LEU A 80 -9.03 -19.87 2.09
N LYS A 81 -8.33 -20.79 2.74
CA LYS A 81 -8.94 -21.93 3.43
C LYS A 81 -9.91 -21.48 4.53
N LYS A 82 -9.59 -20.43 5.27
CA LYS A 82 -10.52 -19.82 6.24
C LYS A 82 -11.71 -19.18 5.53
N ALA A 83 -11.48 -18.41 4.47
CA ALA A 83 -12.54 -17.73 3.73
C ALA A 83 -13.62 -18.69 3.23
N PHE A 84 -13.25 -19.87 2.73
CA PHE A 84 -14.21 -20.91 2.36
C PHE A 84 -15.02 -21.46 3.54
N ARG A 85 -14.39 -21.62 4.72
CA ARG A 85 -15.10 -22.02 5.95
C ARG A 85 -16.11 -20.97 6.43
N TYR A 86 -15.84 -19.69 6.16
CA TYR A 86 -16.74 -18.57 6.44
C TYR A 86 -17.71 -18.27 5.28
N GLU A 87 -17.78 -19.15 4.27
CA GLU A 87 -18.65 -19.02 3.10
C GLU A 87 -18.47 -17.70 2.32
N LEU A 88 -17.27 -17.12 2.34
CA LEU A 88 -17.01 -15.81 1.71
C LEU A 88 -17.08 -15.86 0.17
N GLN A 89 -17.19 -17.03 -0.44
CA GLN A 89 -17.53 -17.18 -1.86
C GLN A 89 -18.93 -16.64 -2.21
N THR A 90 -19.80 -16.47 -1.22
CA THR A 90 -21.16 -15.92 -1.39
C THR A 90 -21.19 -14.39 -1.44
N LEU A 91 -20.06 -13.72 -1.21
CA LEU A 91 -19.99 -12.27 -1.15
C LEU A 91 -20.39 -11.60 -2.48
N PRO A 92 -21.08 -10.45 -2.46
CA PRO A 92 -21.54 -9.78 -3.69
C PRO A 92 -20.45 -9.46 -4.72
N PRO A 93 -19.21 -9.06 -4.35
CA PRO A 93 -18.13 -8.89 -5.32
C PRO A 93 -17.71 -10.20 -6.02
N VAL A 94 -17.75 -11.33 -5.30
CA VAL A 94 -17.42 -12.66 -5.85
C VAL A 94 -18.51 -13.11 -6.81
N GLN A 95 -19.79 -13.01 -6.40
CA GLN A 95 -20.93 -13.35 -7.24
C GLN A 95 -20.94 -12.55 -8.55
N ARG A 96 -20.76 -11.23 -8.48
CA ARG A 96 -20.64 -10.38 -9.67
C ARG A 96 -19.43 -10.71 -10.56
N ARG A 97 -18.37 -11.31 -10.02
CA ARG A 97 -17.23 -11.79 -10.82
C ARG A 97 -17.60 -13.09 -11.53
N LEU A 98 -18.24 -14.03 -10.85
CA LEU A 98 -18.75 -15.27 -11.43
C LEU A 98 -19.75 -15.00 -12.55
N ASP A 99 -20.74 -14.14 -12.32
CA ASP A 99 -21.76 -13.78 -13.32
C ASP A 99 -21.12 -13.25 -14.61
N ARG A 100 -20.07 -12.43 -14.50
CA ARG A 100 -19.34 -11.92 -15.67
C ARG A 100 -18.60 -13.02 -16.42
N LEU A 101 -17.94 -13.94 -15.71
CA LEU A 101 -17.24 -15.06 -16.34
C LEU A 101 -18.23 -16.01 -17.04
N ILE A 102 -19.36 -16.29 -16.39
CA ILE A 102 -20.45 -17.09 -16.97
C ILE A 102 -21.02 -16.40 -18.20
N ALA A 103 -21.34 -15.11 -18.13
CA ALA A 103 -21.89 -14.36 -19.25
C ALA A 103 -20.92 -14.36 -20.45
N MET A 104 -19.61 -14.20 -20.21
CA MET A 104 -18.60 -14.28 -21.26
C MET A 104 -18.59 -15.65 -21.94
N ALA A 105 -18.61 -16.75 -21.19
CA ALA A 105 -18.56 -18.11 -21.74
C ALA A 105 -19.88 -18.55 -22.41
N VAL A 106 -21.03 -18.18 -21.85
CA VAL A 106 -22.36 -18.56 -22.38
C VAL A 106 -22.70 -17.77 -23.65
N SER A 107 -22.20 -16.54 -23.80
CA SER A 107 -22.43 -15.71 -24.99
C SER A 107 -21.84 -16.27 -26.29
N THR A 108 -21.07 -17.37 -26.22
CA THR A 108 -20.35 -17.95 -27.36
C THR A 108 -21.16 -19.00 -28.12
N ASP A 109 -22.29 -19.50 -27.59
CA ASP A 109 -23.03 -20.62 -28.21
C ASP A 109 -24.55 -20.53 -27.97
N SER A 110 -25.31 -20.08 -28.98
CA SER A 110 -26.72 -19.68 -28.84
C SER A 110 -27.74 -20.83 -28.87
N GLU A 111 -27.31 -22.07 -29.13
CA GLU A 111 -28.20 -23.25 -29.22
C GLU A 111 -27.90 -24.33 -28.17
N MET A 112 -27.27 -23.98 -27.04
CA MET A 112 -27.04 -24.95 -25.97
C MET A 112 -28.34 -25.31 -25.23
N SER A 113 -28.57 -26.63 -25.06
CA SER A 113 -29.65 -27.15 -24.20
C SER A 113 -29.48 -26.68 -22.75
N PHE A 114 -30.58 -26.46 -22.03
CA PHE A 114 -30.60 -26.02 -20.63
C PHE A 114 -29.72 -26.88 -19.70
N LEU A 115 -29.72 -28.21 -19.89
CA LEU A 115 -28.89 -29.13 -19.09
C LEU A 115 -27.39 -28.98 -19.37
N MET A 116 -27.02 -28.64 -20.61
CA MET A 116 -25.63 -28.38 -20.97
C MET A 116 -25.18 -27.02 -20.46
N GLN A 117 -26.07 -26.04 -20.51
CA GLN A 117 -25.85 -24.70 -19.94
C GLN A 117 -25.65 -24.76 -18.42
N SER A 118 -26.48 -25.50 -17.68
CA SER A 118 -26.32 -25.61 -16.23
C SER A 118 -25.03 -26.32 -15.83
N ALA A 119 -24.66 -27.41 -16.53
CA ALA A 119 -23.39 -28.10 -16.31
C ALA A 119 -22.17 -27.19 -16.58
N LEU A 120 -22.24 -26.37 -17.64
CA LEU A 120 -21.20 -25.40 -17.97
C LEU A 120 -21.06 -24.32 -16.88
N VAL A 121 -22.18 -23.77 -16.41
CA VAL A 121 -22.19 -22.79 -15.31
C VAL A 121 -21.55 -23.36 -14.05
N ASP A 122 -21.90 -24.58 -13.68
CA ASP A 122 -21.32 -25.27 -12.52
C ASP A 122 -19.81 -25.49 -12.70
N GLN A 123 -19.38 -25.90 -13.89
CA GLN A 123 -17.96 -26.11 -14.20
C GLN A 123 -17.17 -24.81 -14.10
N ILE A 124 -17.64 -23.72 -14.72
CA ILE A 124 -17.00 -22.40 -14.67
C ILE A 124 -16.93 -21.92 -13.23
N THR A 125 -18.00 -22.07 -12.47
CA THR A 125 -18.05 -21.64 -11.07
C THR A 125 -17.00 -22.38 -10.24
N ARG A 126 -16.94 -23.71 -10.35
CA ARG A 126 -15.93 -24.51 -9.63
C ARG A 126 -14.51 -24.13 -10.04
N GLN A 127 -14.24 -23.98 -11.34
CA GLN A 127 -12.92 -23.60 -11.82
C GLN A 127 -12.53 -22.19 -11.34
N ALA A 128 -13.43 -21.23 -11.42
CA ALA A 128 -13.18 -19.86 -10.96
C ALA A 128 -12.91 -19.80 -9.44
N LEU A 129 -13.68 -20.55 -8.63
CA LEU A 129 -13.42 -20.65 -7.20
C LEU A 129 -12.06 -21.31 -6.88
N LEU A 130 -11.57 -22.20 -7.74
CA LEU A 130 -10.28 -22.86 -7.56
C LEU A 130 -9.08 -22.01 -7.99
N SER A 131 -9.19 -21.21 -9.06
CA SER A 131 -8.01 -20.57 -9.67
C SER A 131 -8.15 -19.09 -10.04
N ASP A 132 -9.32 -18.47 -9.95
CA ASP A 132 -9.46 -17.04 -10.28
C ASP A 132 -8.86 -16.16 -9.16
N LEU A 133 -7.73 -15.52 -9.48
CA LEU A 133 -6.99 -14.65 -8.55
C LEU A 133 -7.82 -13.49 -8.02
N VAL A 134 -8.76 -12.94 -8.81
CA VAL A 134 -9.61 -11.83 -8.39
C VAL A 134 -10.59 -12.30 -7.32
N ILE A 135 -11.21 -13.46 -7.52
CA ILE A 135 -12.09 -14.09 -6.53
C ILE A 135 -11.32 -14.40 -5.25
N HIS A 136 -10.14 -15.02 -5.36
CA HIS A 136 -9.28 -15.30 -4.21
C HIS A 136 -8.91 -14.03 -3.44
N ASN A 137 -8.54 -12.96 -4.14
CA ASN A 137 -8.21 -11.67 -3.52
C ASN A 137 -9.40 -11.06 -2.77
N PHE A 138 -10.62 -11.12 -3.34
CA PHE A 138 -11.81 -10.66 -2.61
C PHE A 138 -12.03 -11.45 -1.33
N MET A 139 -11.95 -12.78 -1.40
CA MET A 139 -12.16 -13.66 -0.25
C MET A 139 -11.08 -13.47 0.82
N MET A 140 -9.81 -13.36 0.44
CA MET A 140 -8.70 -13.11 1.36
C MET A 140 -8.82 -11.74 2.05
N ASN A 141 -9.17 -10.68 1.30
CA ASN A 141 -9.32 -9.35 1.89
C ASN A 141 -10.52 -9.28 2.84
N ALA A 142 -11.64 -9.92 2.48
CA ALA A 142 -12.79 -10.03 3.38
C ALA A 142 -12.41 -10.81 4.66
N MET A 143 -11.65 -11.90 4.54
CA MET A 143 -11.17 -12.65 5.70
C MET A 143 -10.23 -11.81 6.58
N ARG A 144 -9.33 -11.01 6.00
CA ARG A 144 -8.48 -10.08 6.76
C ARG A 144 -9.30 -9.07 7.54
N ALA A 145 -10.28 -8.43 6.90
CA ALA A 145 -11.15 -7.46 7.56
C ALA A 145 -11.95 -8.09 8.73
N LEU A 146 -12.39 -9.34 8.58
CA LEU A 146 -13.03 -10.08 9.67
C LEU A 146 -12.07 -10.35 10.83
N LEU A 147 -10.83 -10.73 10.54
CA LEU A 147 -9.80 -10.94 11.56
C LEU A 147 -9.44 -9.64 12.27
N GLU A 148 -9.25 -8.55 11.53
CA GLU A 148 -8.98 -7.22 12.09
C GLU A 148 -10.09 -6.79 13.05
N LYS A 149 -11.35 -7.04 12.69
CA LYS A 149 -12.50 -6.76 13.55
C LYS A 149 -12.56 -7.66 14.78
N SER A 150 -12.00 -8.87 14.73
CA SER A 150 -11.96 -9.78 15.88
C SER A 150 -10.74 -9.58 16.77
N LEU A 151 -9.76 -8.77 16.35
CA LEU A 151 -8.67 -8.35 17.23
C LEU A 151 -9.23 -7.43 18.32
N PRO A 152 -8.77 -7.57 19.58
CA PRO A 152 -9.09 -6.60 20.61
C PRO A 152 -8.59 -5.21 20.15
N PRO A 153 -9.33 -4.14 20.45
CA PRO A 153 -8.87 -2.79 20.15
C PRO A 153 -7.51 -2.58 20.83
N VAL A 154 -6.49 -2.30 20.04
CA VAL A 154 -5.20 -1.89 20.57
C VAL A 154 -5.40 -0.48 21.12
N ALA A 155 -5.46 -0.35 22.44
CA ALA A 155 -5.50 0.93 23.11
C ALA A 155 -4.08 1.51 23.11
N ILE A 156 -3.74 2.25 22.05
CA ILE A 156 -2.50 3.04 22.02
C ILE A 156 -2.70 4.23 22.95
N SER A 157 -1.85 4.35 23.97
CA SER A 157 -1.94 5.45 24.94
C SER A 157 -1.47 6.77 24.33
N GLN A 158 -1.97 7.88 24.87
CA GLN A 158 -1.51 9.22 24.47
C GLN A 158 0.00 9.39 24.64
N VAL A 159 0.58 8.78 25.68
CA VAL A 159 2.02 8.83 25.97
C VAL A 159 2.82 8.12 24.88
N GLU A 160 2.38 6.95 24.41
CA GLU A 160 3.03 6.23 23.31
C GLU A 160 2.95 6.99 21.98
N ILE A 161 1.81 7.68 21.74
CA ILE A 161 1.65 8.53 20.56
C ILE A 161 2.63 9.71 20.61
N GLU A 162 2.74 10.37 21.76
CA GLU A 162 3.66 11.49 21.96
C GLU A 162 5.12 11.04 21.82
N GLU A 163 5.49 9.91 22.41
CA GLU A 163 6.82 9.34 22.29
C GLU A 163 7.16 9.00 20.83
N TYR A 164 6.25 8.34 20.10
CA TYR A 164 6.45 8.04 18.68
C TYR A 164 6.56 9.31 17.84
N TYR A 165 5.71 10.31 18.09
CA TYR A 165 5.75 11.59 17.38
C TYR A 165 7.08 12.32 17.60
N HIS A 166 7.57 12.37 18.84
CA HIS A 166 8.85 12.98 19.16
C HIS A 166 10.04 12.22 18.52
N GLN A 167 9.99 10.89 18.52
CA GLN A 167 11.03 10.05 17.90
C GLN A 167 11.03 10.12 16.37
N ASN A 168 9.89 10.46 15.75
CA ASN A 168 9.70 10.46 14.30
C ASN A 168 9.27 11.83 13.76
N SER A 169 9.63 12.92 14.44
CA SER A 169 9.18 14.29 14.11
C SER A 169 9.45 14.67 12.66
N ASP A 170 10.54 14.15 12.09
CA ASP A 170 10.94 14.41 10.71
C ASP A 170 9.92 13.88 9.69
N LEU A 171 9.25 12.75 9.97
CA LEU A 171 8.20 12.19 9.10
C LEU A 171 6.95 13.08 9.04
N PHE A 172 6.76 13.90 10.07
CA PHE A 172 5.58 14.77 10.21
C PHE A 172 5.90 16.24 9.91
N SER A 173 7.15 16.55 9.59
CA SER A 173 7.55 17.88 9.16
C SER A 173 7.10 18.11 7.70
N SER A 174 6.49 19.28 7.44
CA SER A 174 6.29 19.71 6.06
C SER A 174 7.64 20.16 5.50
N PRO A 175 8.06 19.69 4.30
CA PRO A 175 9.30 20.15 3.69
C PRO A 175 9.25 21.67 3.54
N GLU A 176 10.39 22.34 3.77
CA GLU A 176 10.50 23.80 3.65
C GLU A 176 9.99 24.24 2.27
N ARG A 177 9.07 25.22 2.28
CA ARG A 177 8.48 25.80 1.08
C ARG A 177 8.93 27.25 0.93
N ARG A 178 9.39 27.60 -0.26
CA ARG A 178 9.78 28.98 -0.61
C ARG A 178 8.94 29.53 -1.74
N SER A 179 8.66 30.83 -1.65
CA SER A 179 8.08 31.61 -2.73
C SER A 179 9.16 32.51 -3.32
N ILE A 180 9.35 32.44 -4.63
CA ILE A 180 10.42 33.12 -5.36
C ILE A 180 9.78 34.07 -6.37
N LYS A 181 10.14 35.34 -6.29
CA LYS A 181 9.87 36.32 -7.34
C LYS A 181 11.19 36.53 -8.08
N HIS A 182 11.22 36.28 -9.39
CA HIS A 182 12.46 36.26 -10.17
C HIS A 182 12.34 37.05 -11.46
N LEU A 183 13.48 37.59 -11.91
CA LEU A 183 13.63 38.28 -13.19
C LEU A 183 14.46 37.37 -14.09
N PHE A 184 13.96 37.08 -15.29
CA PHE A 184 14.58 36.13 -16.20
C PHE A 184 15.17 36.82 -17.43
N LYS A 185 16.36 36.38 -17.83
CA LYS A 185 16.97 36.71 -19.12
C LYS A 185 17.54 35.44 -19.70
N ALA A 186 17.21 35.15 -20.96
CA ALA A 186 17.81 34.02 -21.65
C ALA A 186 19.30 34.28 -21.89
N GLU A 187 20.10 33.21 -21.87
CA GLU A 187 21.55 33.30 -22.01
C GLU A 187 21.93 33.76 -23.43
N HIS A 188 22.52 34.96 -23.54
CA HIS A 188 23.07 35.53 -24.77
C HIS A 188 24.54 35.96 -24.55
N GLY A 189 25.29 35.18 -23.76
CA GLY A 189 26.67 35.47 -23.37
C GLY A 189 26.79 36.58 -22.32
N ALA A 190 27.96 37.25 -22.26
CA ALA A 190 28.30 38.21 -21.20
C ALA A 190 27.35 39.44 -21.11
N LYS A 191 26.58 39.74 -22.15
CA LYS A 191 25.63 40.86 -22.17
C LYS A 191 24.44 40.63 -21.24
N SER A 192 23.89 39.40 -21.20
CA SER A 192 22.73 39.09 -20.34
C SER A 192 23.04 39.29 -18.85
N ALA A 193 24.25 38.93 -18.41
CA ALA A 193 24.67 39.08 -17.03
C ALA A 193 24.81 40.56 -16.61
N LEU A 194 25.37 41.39 -17.49
CA LEU A 194 25.49 42.83 -17.27
C LEU A 194 24.12 43.51 -17.23
N GLU A 195 23.22 43.15 -18.15
CA GLU A 195 21.86 43.70 -18.19
C GLU A 195 21.04 43.34 -16.93
N ILE A 196 21.12 42.09 -16.45
CA ILE A 196 20.47 41.70 -15.19
C ILE A 196 21.08 42.45 -14.01
N ASP A 197 22.41 42.61 -13.95
CA ASP A 197 23.03 43.30 -12.81
C ASP A 197 22.67 44.79 -12.78
N GLU A 198 22.61 45.45 -13.93
CA GLU A 198 22.11 46.83 -14.03
C GLU A 198 20.65 46.95 -13.56
N LEU A 199 19.78 46.01 -13.95
CA LEU A 199 18.39 45.98 -13.49
C LEU A 199 18.30 45.75 -11.97
N ARG A 200 19.13 44.86 -11.43
CA ARG A 200 19.23 44.62 -9.98
C ARG A 200 19.65 45.87 -9.22
N VAL A 201 20.67 46.60 -9.70
CA VAL A 201 21.13 47.85 -9.08
C VAL A 201 20.03 48.91 -9.12
N LYS A 202 19.32 49.05 -10.25
CA LYS A 202 18.19 50.00 -10.37
C LYS A 202 17.05 49.64 -9.42
N LEU A 203 16.72 48.35 -9.26
CA LEU A 203 15.70 47.87 -8.32
C LEU A 203 16.08 48.10 -6.86
N ASN A 204 17.31 47.76 -6.48
CA ASN A 204 17.79 47.92 -5.11
C ASN A 204 17.88 49.39 -4.69
N ASN A 205 18.20 50.28 -5.64
CA ASN A 205 18.24 51.73 -5.40
C ASN A 205 16.87 52.42 -5.53
N GLY A 206 15.80 51.66 -5.81
CA GLY A 206 14.44 52.20 -5.96
C GLY A 206 14.24 53.10 -7.18
N LEU A 207 15.13 53.01 -8.18
CA LEU A 207 15.07 53.80 -9.41
C LEU A 207 13.98 53.32 -10.37
N ILE A 208 13.58 52.05 -10.26
CA ILE A 208 12.49 51.44 -11.03
C ILE A 208 11.61 50.58 -10.11
N SER A 209 10.33 50.50 -10.43
CA SER A 209 9.41 49.60 -9.75
C SER A 209 9.64 48.13 -10.17
N SER A 210 9.22 47.19 -9.33
CA SER A 210 9.24 45.76 -9.71
C SER A 210 8.47 45.51 -11.01
N ASP A 211 7.34 46.18 -11.22
CA ASP A 211 6.48 45.97 -12.39
C ASP A 211 7.10 46.50 -13.69
N GLU A 212 7.89 47.57 -13.61
CA GLU A 212 8.69 48.06 -14.74
C GLU A 212 9.85 47.13 -15.06
N ALA A 213 10.50 46.54 -14.05
CA ALA A 213 11.54 45.55 -14.26
C ALA A 213 10.99 44.31 -15.00
N PHE A 214 9.78 43.83 -14.67
CA PHE A 214 9.18 42.69 -15.38
C PHE A 214 8.90 42.95 -16.86
N LYS A 215 8.62 44.21 -17.24
CA LYS A 215 8.41 44.55 -18.66
C LYS A 215 9.72 44.48 -19.47
N SER A 216 10.87 44.52 -18.81
CA SER A 216 12.20 44.49 -19.44
C SER A 216 12.88 43.11 -19.36
N THR A 217 12.24 42.12 -18.73
CA THR A 217 12.71 40.74 -18.65
C THR A 217 12.11 39.85 -19.74
N ASP A 218 12.81 38.77 -20.05
CA ASP A 218 12.31 37.74 -20.96
C ASP A 218 11.21 36.91 -20.27
N LEU A 219 10.32 36.31 -21.06
CA LEU A 219 9.24 35.45 -20.55
C LEU A 219 9.82 34.11 -20.05
N PHE A 220 9.58 33.81 -18.78
CA PHE A 220 9.84 32.48 -18.23
C PHE A 220 8.55 31.65 -18.24
N TYR A 221 8.66 30.37 -18.62
CA TYR A 221 7.49 29.52 -18.86
C TYR A 221 6.60 29.32 -17.61
N SER A 222 7.17 29.35 -16.40
CA SER A 222 6.41 29.23 -15.15
C SER A 222 5.97 30.58 -14.56
N GLY A 223 6.14 31.67 -15.31
CA GLY A 223 5.91 33.03 -14.83
C GLY A 223 6.98 33.53 -13.86
N ALA A 224 6.89 34.81 -13.51
CA ALA A 224 7.84 35.53 -12.66
C ALA A 224 7.67 35.27 -11.15
N LEU A 225 6.54 34.72 -10.72
CA LEU A 225 6.25 34.39 -9.33
C LEU A 225 6.00 32.88 -9.20
N VAL A 226 6.82 32.22 -8.41
CA VAL A 226 6.69 30.82 -8.05
C VAL A 226 6.35 30.75 -6.57
N SER A 227 5.16 30.26 -6.22
CA SER A 227 4.66 30.30 -4.85
C SER A 227 4.72 28.93 -4.15
N GLY A 228 5.27 28.89 -2.95
CA GLY A 228 5.14 27.77 -2.02
C GLY A 228 5.75 26.44 -2.49
N LYS A 229 6.90 26.48 -3.17
CA LYS A 229 7.56 25.29 -3.73
C LYS A 229 8.58 24.69 -2.77
N THR A 230 8.58 23.36 -2.70
CA THR A 230 9.62 22.59 -2.02
C THR A 230 10.94 22.65 -2.79
N HIS A 231 12.05 22.30 -2.14
CA HIS A 231 13.37 22.25 -2.79
C HIS A 231 13.36 21.38 -4.07
N LEU A 232 12.74 20.19 -4.03
CA LEU A 232 12.63 19.30 -5.21
C LEU A 232 11.81 19.92 -6.35
N GLU A 233 10.73 20.62 -6.03
CA GLU A 233 9.94 21.33 -7.05
C GLU A 233 10.72 22.50 -7.66
N ILE A 234 11.56 23.20 -6.88
CA ILE A 234 12.44 24.26 -7.40
C ILE A 234 13.52 23.65 -8.31
N ILE A 235 14.09 22.48 -7.95
CA ILE A 235 15.02 21.75 -8.83
C ILE A 235 14.37 21.42 -10.17
N ALA A 236 13.13 20.92 -10.16
CA ALA A 236 12.42 20.57 -11.39
C ALA A 236 12.17 21.79 -12.30
N LEU A 237 12.00 22.98 -11.72
CA LEU A 237 11.73 24.21 -12.46
C LEU A 237 12.97 24.95 -12.96
N PHE A 238 14.07 24.95 -12.19
CA PHE A 238 15.23 25.81 -12.48
C PHE A 238 16.57 25.06 -12.50
N GLY A 239 16.59 23.80 -12.09
CA GLY A 239 17.80 22.99 -11.94
C GLY A 239 18.41 23.02 -10.54
N ASN A 240 19.32 22.07 -10.31
CA ASN A 240 19.93 21.81 -9.00
C ASN A 240 20.72 23.00 -8.46
N GLN A 241 21.56 23.63 -9.29
CA GLN A 241 22.42 24.74 -8.87
C GLN A 241 21.61 25.97 -8.44
N PHE A 242 20.54 26.28 -9.17
CA PHE A 242 19.62 27.37 -8.81
C PHE A 242 18.93 27.09 -7.47
N ALA A 243 18.37 25.88 -7.29
CA ALA A 243 17.69 25.50 -6.06
C ALA A 243 18.60 25.58 -4.82
N GLN A 244 19.85 25.12 -4.94
CA GLN A 244 20.84 25.21 -3.86
C GLN A 244 21.18 26.65 -3.49
N SER A 245 21.27 27.53 -4.48
CA SER A 245 21.58 28.94 -4.26
C SER A 245 20.42 29.64 -3.58
N VAL A 246 19.18 29.41 -4.06
CA VAL A 246 17.97 30.02 -3.51
C VAL A 246 17.67 29.55 -2.08
N SER A 247 17.97 28.30 -1.73
CA SER A 247 17.81 27.79 -0.37
C SER A 247 18.66 28.55 0.67
N LYS A 248 19.74 29.23 0.25
CA LYS A 248 20.63 30.00 1.14
C LYS A 248 20.29 31.48 1.22
N LEU A 249 19.37 31.97 0.40
CA LEU A 249 19.01 33.39 0.36
C LEU A 249 18.13 33.80 1.53
N GLU A 250 18.30 35.05 1.98
CA GLU A 250 17.40 35.71 2.90
C GLU A 250 16.09 36.12 2.21
N ALA A 251 15.00 36.15 2.99
CA ALA A 251 13.70 36.55 2.46
C ALA A 251 13.65 38.06 2.17
N ARG A 252 12.86 38.44 1.15
CA ARG A 252 12.56 39.84 0.78
C ARG A 252 13.75 40.67 0.31
N GLN A 253 14.80 40.04 -0.22
CA GLN A 253 15.94 40.72 -0.86
C GLN A 253 16.12 40.19 -2.28
N TRP A 254 16.54 41.07 -3.20
CA TRP A 254 16.99 40.65 -4.54
C TRP A 254 18.41 40.11 -4.45
N SER A 255 18.60 38.86 -4.87
CA SER A 255 19.92 38.22 -4.89
C SER A 255 20.81 38.78 -6.00
N GLN A 256 22.08 38.39 -5.98
CA GLN A 256 22.91 38.41 -7.18
C GLN A 256 22.29 37.51 -8.28
N PRO A 257 22.68 37.70 -9.57
CA PRO A 257 22.24 36.81 -10.65
C PRO A 257 22.60 35.34 -10.34
N ILE A 258 21.64 34.44 -10.52
CA ILE A 258 21.82 33.00 -10.32
C ILE A 258 21.46 32.30 -11.62
N THR A 259 22.42 31.56 -12.19
CA THR A 259 22.21 30.80 -13.42
C THR A 259 21.26 29.62 -13.19
N SER A 260 20.25 29.52 -14.04
CA SER A 260 19.34 28.39 -14.16
C SER A 260 19.69 27.53 -15.38
N VAL A 261 18.98 26.42 -15.58
CA VAL A 261 19.11 25.62 -16.82
C VAL A 261 18.62 26.34 -18.08
N TYR A 262 17.99 27.51 -17.96
CA TYR A 262 17.45 28.29 -19.08
C TYR A 262 18.19 29.62 -19.32
N GLY A 263 19.14 29.97 -18.44
CA GLY A 263 19.82 31.27 -18.38
C GLY A 263 20.19 31.67 -16.96
#